data_AF-A0AAU4M2A1-F1
#
_entry.id   AF-A0AAU4M2A1-F1
#
_cell.length_a   1.000
_cell.length_b   1.000
_cell.length_c   1.000
_cell.angle_alpha   90.00
_cell.angle_beta   90.00
_cell.angle_gamma   90.00
#
_symmetry.space_group_name_H-M   'P 1'
#
loop_
_entity.id
_entity.type
_entity.pdbx_description
1 polymer ?
#
loop_
_entity_poly.entity_id
_entity_poly.type
_entity_poly.pdbx_seq_one_letter_code
_entity_poly.pdbx_strand_id
1 'polypeptide(L)'
;MRPGLDFVDAEPLATVWTNDPWARGSYAALDAAATPQDIADLESEDTHLHLAGEYTEPAFTGLMEGALCSGRRAADRIIGMARRSGT
;
A
#
# COMPACT_ATOMS: atom_id res chain seq x y z
N MET A 1 -20.03 -1.56 -19.99
CA MET A 1 -19.99 -2.93 -19.41
C MET A 1 -19.17 -3.82 -20.32
N ARG A 2 -18.32 -4.71 -19.79
CA ARG A 2 -17.46 -5.58 -20.61
C ARG A 2 -18.31 -6.65 -21.32
N PRO A 3 -18.35 -6.71 -22.66
CA PRO A 3 -19.07 -7.76 -23.37
C PRO A 3 -18.48 -9.15 -23.09
N GLY A 4 -19.32 -10.18 -22.98
CA GLY A 4 -18.88 -11.57 -22.81
C GLY A 4 -18.51 -11.99 -21.38
N LEU A 5 -18.94 -11.23 -20.37
CA LEU A 5 -18.85 -11.66 -18.97
C LEU A 5 -20.19 -12.30 -18.59
N ASP A 6 -20.23 -13.63 -18.51
CA ASP A 6 -21.39 -14.34 -18.00
C ASP A 6 -21.53 -14.04 -16.50
N PHE A 7 -22.74 -13.70 -16.07
CA PHE A 7 -23.02 -13.59 -14.65
C PHE A 7 -23.03 -14.98 -14.03
N VAL A 8 -22.37 -15.10 -12.89
CA VAL A 8 -22.43 -16.31 -12.08
C VAL A 8 -23.83 -16.37 -11.45
N ASP A 9 -24.50 -17.52 -11.52
CA ASP A 9 -25.75 -17.78 -10.80
C ASP A 9 -25.44 -18.04 -9.33
N ALA A 10 -25.10 -16.95 -8.63
CA ALA A 10 -24.72 -16.94 -7.23
C ALA A 10 -25.35 -15.73 -6.54
N GLU A 11 -25.49 -15.81 -5.22
CA GLU A 11 -25.97 -14.68 -4.42
C GLU A 11 -25.08 -13.44 -4.64
N PRO A 12 -25.67 -12.26 -4.95
CA PRO A 12 -24.91 -11.06 -5.20
C PRO A 12 -24.17 -10.62 -3.94
N LEU A 13 -22.86 -10.40 -4.08
CA LEU A 13 -22.01 -9.89 -3.00
C LEU A 13 -21.61 -8.44 -3.30
N ALA A 14 -21.89 -7.54 -2.35
CA ALA A 14 -21.46 -6.16 -2.39
C ALA A 14 -20.44 -5.89 -1.27
N THR A 15 -19.28 -5.36 -1.64
CA THR A 15 -18.27 -4.91 -0.67
C THR A 15 -18.37 -3.40 -0.50
N VAL A 16 -18.52 -2.96 0.75
CA VAL A 16 -18.50 -1.53 1.12
C VAL A 16 -17.22 -1.26 1.92
N TRP A 17 -16.13 -0.98 1.22
CA TRP A 17 -14.80 -0.84 1.80
C TRP A 17 -14.70 0.20 2.93
N THR A 18 -15.46 1.29 2.84
CA THR A 18 -15.50 2.32 3.89
C THR A 18 -16.11 1.84 5.21
N ASN A 19 -16.92 0.78 5.17
CA ASN A 19 -17.54 0.20 6.36
C ASN A 19 -16.66 -0.89 7.00
N ASP A 20 -15.61 -1.36 6.31
CA ASP A 20 -14.66 -2.31 6.89
C ASP A 20 -13.78 -1.58 7.93
N PRO A 21 -13.79 -1.99 9.21
CA PRO A 21 -13.03 -1.31 10.26
C PRO A 21 -11.51 -1.38 10.08
N TRP A 22 -11.02 -2.35 9.30
CA TRP A 22 -9.60 -2.58 9.04
C TRP A 22 -9.10 -1.85 7.80
N ALA A 23 -9.95 -1.69 6.78
CA ALA A 23 -9.58 -1.00 5.54
C ALA A 23 -9.95 0.48 5.56
N ARG A 24 -11.16 0.84 6.05
CA ARG A 24 -11.73 2.20 6.09
C ARG A 24 -11.78 2.93 4.74
N GLY A 25 -11.54 2.22 3.65
CA GLY A 25 -11.36 2.74 2.30
C GLY A 25 -10.83 1.65 1.37
N SER A 26 -10.75 1.94 0.07
CA SER A 26 -10.28 0.95 -0.91
C SER A 26 -8.76 0.98 -1.09
N TYR A 27 -8.21 2.15 -1.41
CA TYR A 27 -6.80 2.38 -1.69
C TYR A 27 -6.52 3.89 -1.65
N ALA A 28 -5.26 4.28 -1.50
CA ALA A 28 -4.84 5.67 -1.56
C ALA A 28 -5.07 6.25 -2.96
N ALA A 29 -5.70 7.42 -2.98
CA ALA A 29 -5.82 8.26 -4.15
C ALA A 29 -5.33 9.65 -3.77
N LEU A 30 -4.43 10.19 -4.59
CA LEU A 30 -3.89 11.52 -4.38
C LEU A 30 -4.90 12.55 -4.91
N ASP A 31 -5.17 13.60 -4.12
CA ASP A 31 -5.92 14.74 -4.62
C ASP A 31 -5.05 15.59 -5.56
N ALA A 32 -5.61 16.65 -6.11
CA ALA A 32 -4.90 17.52 -7.05
C ALA A 32 -3.77 18.36 -6.41
N ALA A 33 -3.72 18.45 -5.08
CA ALA A 33 -2.70 19.18 -4.34
C ALA A 33 -1.56 18.26 -3.88
N ALA A 34 -1.83 16.96 -3.72
CA ALA A 34 -0.85 15.97 -3.32
C ALA A 34 0.20 15.70 -4.41
N THR A 35 1.41 15.46 -3.96
CA THR A 35 2.61 15.23 -4.76
C THR A 35 3.22 13.87 -4.41
N PRO A 36 4.05 13.29 -5.31
CA PRO A 36 4.82 12.10 -4.96
C PRO A 36 5.73 12.30 -3.74
N GLN A 37 6.13 13.54 -3.44
CA GLN A 37 6.94 13.85 -2.27
C GLN A 37 6.15 13.65 -0.97
N ASP A 38 4.86 13.98 -0.93
CA ASP A 38 4.02 13.74 0.26
C ASP A 38 3.96 12.25 0.64
N ILE A 39 4.06 11.36 -0.37
CA ILE A 39 4.16 9.92 -0.16
C ILE A 39 5.57 9.49 0.24
N ALA A 40 6.60 10.09 -0.36
CA ALA A 40 7.98 9.83 0.03
C ALA A 40 8.26 10.26 1.48
N ASP A 41 7.60 11.33 1.97
CA ASP A 41 7.74 11.84 3.33
C ASP A 41 7.13 10.92 4.40
N LEU A 42 6.25 9.98 4.02
CA LEU A 42 5.79 8.91 4.92
C LEU A 42 6.92 7.94 5.25
N GLU A 43 7.98 7.90 4.44
CA GLU A 43 9.13 7.11 4.74
C GLU A 43 9.94 7.76 5.87
N SER A 44 9.94 7.11 7.03
CA SER A 44 10.70 7.59 8.17
C SER A 44 12.21 7.47 7.94
N GLU A 45 12.96 8.50 8.33
CA GLU A 45 14.41 8.42 8.54
C GLU A 45 14.78 7.65 9.82
N ASP A 46 13.79 7.32 10.67
CA ASP A 46 14.00 6.51 11.86
C ASP A 46 14.43 5.08 11.49
N THR A 47 15.45 4.57 12.18
CA THR A 47 15.97 3.23 11.95
C THR A 47 15.10 2.12 12.52
N HIS A 48 14.19 2.43 13.45
CA HIS A 48 13.37 1.46 14.17
C HIS A 48 11.92 1.41 13.70
N LEU A 49 11.43 2.44 13.01
CA LEU A 49 10.08 2.47 12.45
C LEU A 49 10.15 2.42 10.92
N HIS A 50 9.58 1.38 10.34
CA HIS A 50 9.44 1.25 8.90
C HIS A 50 7.98 1.08 8.53
N LEU A 51 7.50 1.94 7.62
CA LEU A 51 6.16 1.85 7.05
C LEU A 51 6.21 1.14 5.70
N ALA A 52 5.21 0.31 5.44
CA ALA A 52 5.00 -0.37 4.18
C ALA A 52 3.51 -0.46 3.87
N GLY A 53 3.18 -0.51 2.58
CA GLY A 53 1.81 -0.45 2.08
C GLY A 53 1.74 0.27 0.74
N GLU A 54 0.64 0.09 0.01
CA GLU A 54 0.45 0.75 -1.30
C GLU A 54 0.62 2.27 -1.23
N TYR A 55 0.25 2.86 -0.09
CA TYR A 55 0.30 4.29 0.20
C TYR A 55 1.71 4.80 0.53
N THR A 56 2.76 3.98 0.42
CA THR A 56 4.15 4.36 0.73
C THR A 56 5.09 4.24 -0.47
N GLU A 57 4.58 3.89 -1.65
CA GLU A 57 5.38 3.80 -2.88
C GLU A 57 4.94 4.89 -3.87
N PRO A 58 5.70 5.99 -4.00
CA PRO A 58 5.29 7.13 -4.84
C PRO A 58 5.06 6.77 -6.31
N ALA A 59 5.81 5.81 -6.86
CA ALA A 59 5.67 5.42 -8.26
C ALA A 59 4.43 4.55 -8.54
N PHE A 60 3.89 3.87 -7.51
CA PHE A 60 2.83 2.88 -7.63
C PHE A 60 1.77 3.03 -6.54
N THR A 61 1.48 4.26 -6.12
CA THR A 61 0.48 4.57 -5.09
C THR A 61 -0.90 4.08 -5.53
N GLY A 62 -1.65 3.46 -4.62
CA GLY A 62 -2.96 2.87 -4.90
C GLY A 62 -2.91 1.49 -5.56
N LEU A 63 -1.72 0.95 -5.87
CA LEU A 63 -1.53 -0.28 -6.63
C LEU A 63 -0.93 -1.42 -5.80
N MET A 64 -1.19 -2.66 -6.23
CA MET A 64 -0.60 -3.86 -5.61
C MET A 64 0.93 -3.85 -5.71
N GLU A 65 1.48 -3.41 -6.84
CA GLU A 65 2.93 -3.25 -7.03
C GLU A 65 3.54 -2.32 -5.98
N GLY A 66 2.83 -1.26 -5.57
CA GLY A 66 3.28 -0.36 -4.51
C GLY A 66 3.40 -1.05 -3.15
N ALA A 67 2.43 -1.90 -2.82
CA ALA A 67 2.48 -2.70 -1.59
C ALA A 67 3.63 -3.71 -1.60
N LEU A 68 3.89 -4.36 -2.75
CA LEU A 68 4.99 -5.32 -2.89
C LEU A 68 6.36 -4.65 -2.79
N CYS A 69 6.57 -3.55 -3.53
CA CYS A 69 7.81 -2.80 -3.55
C CYS A 69 8.14 -2.21 -2.17
N SER A 70 7.17 -1.56 -1.52
CA SER A 70 7.37 -0.99 -0.17
C SER A 70 7.66 -2.05 0.88
N GLY A 71 6.97 -3.20 0.84
CA GLY A 71 7.24 -4.33 1.73
C GLY A 71 8.67 -4.86 1.58
N ARG A 72 9.16 -4.99 0.34
CA ARG A 72 10.55 -5.38 0.08
C ARG A 72 11.54 -4.35 0.62
N ARG A 73 11.30 -3.06 0.39
CA ARG A 73 12.14 -1.97 0.89
C ARG A 73 12.24 -1.97 2.41
N ALA A 74 11.11 -2.11 3.11
CA ALA A 74 11.08 -2.19 4.57
C ALA A 74 11.85 -3.42 5.09
N ALA A 75 11.65 -4.58 4.47
CA ALA A 75 12.37 -5.80 4.85
C ALA A 75 13.89 -5.67 4.68
N ASP A 76 14.35 -5.11 3.55
CA ASP A 76 15.77 -4.91 3.28
C ASP A 76 16.41 -3.95 4.31
N ARG A 77 15.70 -2.90 4.74
CA ARG A 77 16.14 -1.98 5.80
C ARG A 77 16.27 -2.67 7.15
N ILE A 78 15.26 -3.45 7.56
CA ILE A 78 15.26 -4.19 8.82
C ILE A 78 16.43 -5.19 8.87
N ILE A 79 16.60 -5.98 7.80
CA ILE A 79 17.69 -6.95 7.70
C ILE A 79 19.05 -6.22 7.73
N GLY A 80 19.16 -5.10 7.03
CA GLY A 80 20.35 -4.26 7.06
C GLY A 80 20.68 -3.75 8.46
N MET A 81 19.68 -3.30 9.23
CA MET A 81 19.86 -2.86 10.61
C MET A 81 20.29 -4.01 11.52
N ALA A 82 19.59 -5.15 11.48
CA ALA A 82 19.90 -6.30 12.31
C ALA A 82 21.35 -6.78 12.13
N ARG A 83 21.88 -6.69 10.89
CA ARG A 83 23.29 -6.99 10.60
C ARG A 83 24.27 -5.98 11.20
N ARG A 84 23.92 -4.69 11.27
CA ARG A 84 24.77 -3.63 11.85
C ARG A 84 24.78 -3.67 13.38
N SER A 85 23.68 -4.09 14.01
CA SER A 85 23.55 -4.17 15.47
C SER A 85 24.18 -5.43 16.08
N GLY A 86 24.63 -6.39 15.26
CA GLY A 86 25.24 -7.66 15.70
C GLY A 86 26.76 -7.65 15.83
N THR A 87 27.38 -6.49 16.09
CA THR A 87 28.81 -6.35 16.50
C THR A 87 28.86 -6.04 17.99
#